data_AF-A0A202F9L9-F1
#
_entry.id   AF-A0A202F9L9-F1
#
_cell.length_a   1.000
_cell.length_b   1.000
_cell.length_c   1.000
_cell.angle_alpha   90.00
_cell.angle_beta   90.00
_cell.angle_gamma   90.00
#
_symmetry.space_group_name_H-M   'P 1'
#
loop_
_entity.id
_entity.type
_entity.pdbx_description
1 polymer ?
#
loop_
_entity_poly.entity_id
_entity_poly.type
_entity_poly.pdbx_seq_one_letter_code
_entity_poly.pdbx_strand_id
1 'polypeptide(L)'
;MVEDKKRKYDVSIRLHKKNVTKYENVLKDEYKKDGSEGDKIKIYSLSSKGMGHGKAFALLRQKSTPKWKGLFENMIGKRDEIPDNFYSKAVIVMKIMSKNGDNYFMSISFGYGDSLLNSDTIINDFGKNIAAKKISNRMIDSVSTMQITDAIVQSNKQIVGNSSEGINDLISGDSEFPSSVSGVFRNGAVETKIEGLGNLLKAKRMMKPNEIAEDLKYYLDAYLTDDKVSEWISRLSKVTNKNEIERLNYSMVQSIEKGEEFGIAYPYFVEVSDMDVSGLSKKIDSMDASLVEKLRLYINSRKHTAKTVLSRIKTISKVTVTVSENGEKRSERLFKCIFLELIELKKRYILFNGEWFEVSNTFYTDMKNVLDSVKRSNLCLPESRNNENETEYNSRATNKLGNACELHLTGYRNRYIGKGSVEPADIVTSDRKFLYVKFGKSSSTLSHLFMQSIVPAQLMSQNVDDKFREKIEKELIEKNSQIFKTGFLSKNIPNNKITIVFVIIRNKQELPFFSMISFSRTINELRSMGFKVELAWVKQK
;
A
#
# COMPACT_ATOMS: atom_id res chain seq x y z
N MET A 1 -40.28 -8.83 27.14
CA MET A 1 -40.22 -9.57 25.87
C MET A 1 -40.10 -8.55 24.75
N VAL A 2 -38.90 -8.34 24.21
CA VAL A 2 -38.73 -7.46 23.04
C VAL A 2 -39.25 -8.23 21.83
N GLU A 3 -40.22 -7.67 21.12
CA GLU A 3 -40.80 -8.25 19.92
C GLU A 3 -39.73 -8.81 18.99
N ASP A 4 -39.99 -10.03 18.50
CA ASP A 4 -39.14 -10.84 17.62
C ASP A 4 -39.16 -10.29 16.16
N LYS A 5 -39.12 -8.97 16.01
CA LYS A 5 -39.12 -8.26 14.72
C LYS A 5 -37.69 -8.16 14.20
N LYS A 6 -37.51 -8.45 12.91
CA LYS A 6 -36.23 -8.24 12.22
C LYS A 6 -35.88 -6.75 12.23
N ARG A 7 -34.62 -6.45 12.57
CA ARG A 7 -34.06 -5.10 12.53
C ARG A 7 -32.74 -5.11 11.79
N LYS A 8 -32.34 -3.94 11.29
CA LYS A 8 -31.05 -3.76 10.66
C LYS A 8 -30.00 -3.65 11.75
N TYR A 9 -29.11 -4.63 11.82
CA TYR A 9 -27.97 -4.66 12.73
C TYR A 9 -26.68 -4.42 11.96
N ASP A 10 -25.73 -3.77 12.61
CA ASP A 10 -24.35 -3.60 12.16
C ASP A 10 -23.45 -4.28 13.18
N VAL A 11 -22.70 -5.29 12.75
CA VAL A 11 -21.89 -6.14 13.63
C VAL A 11 -20.44 -6.18 13.15
N SER A 12 -19.52 -6.06 14.10
CA SER A 12 -18.08 -6.16 13.86
C SER A 12 -17.57 -7.51 14.36
N ILE A 13 -17.24 -8.40 13.43
CA ILE A 13 -16.95 -9.81 13.68
C ILE A 13 -15.46 -10.11 13.50
N ARG A 14 -14.90 -10.94 14.39
CA ARG A 14 -13.54 -11.49 14.28
C ARG A 14 -13.53 -12.98 14.58
N LEU A 15 -12.62 -13.68 13.91
CA LEU A 15 -12.34 -15.10 14.13
C LEU A 15 -11.06 -15.27 14.94
N HIS A 16 -11.06 -16.20 15.90
CA HIS A 16 -9.90 -16.50 16.74
C HIS A 16 -9.20 -17.81 16.32
N LYS A 17 -7.90 -17.89 16.60
CA LYS A 17 -7.00 -19.01 16.30
C LYS A 17 -7.43 -20.29 17.03
N LYS A 18 -7.12 -21.47 16.45
CA LYS A 18 -7.46 -22.79 17.00
C LYS A 18 -6.92 -23.06 18.41
N ASN A 19 -5.81 -22.41 18.81
CA ASN A 19 -5.22 -22.59 20.13
C ASN A 19 -6.01 -21.90 21.26
N VAL A 20 -7.04 -21.12 20.93
CA VAL A 20 -7.97 -20.55 21.91
C VAL A 20 -8.92 -21.65 22.38
N THR A 21 -8.85 -22.00 23.67
CA THR A 21 -9.64 -23.08 24.27
C THR A 21 -10.72 -22.60 25.24
N LYS A 22 -10.60 -21.37 25.75
CA LYS A 22 -11.54 -20.75 26.70
C LYS A 22 -12.00 -19.37 26.18
N TYR A 23 -13.20 -18.94 26.56
CA TYR A 23 -13.76 -17.65 26.15
C TYR A 23 -12.88 -16.47 26.60
N GLU A 24 -12.30 -16.57 27.79
CA GLU A 24 -11.49 -15.52 28.41
C GLU A 24 -10.13 -15.32 27.72
N ASN A 25 -9.65 -16.32 26.97
CA ASN A 25 -8.37 -16.24 26.26
C ASN A 25 -8.38 -15.12 25.20
N VAL A 26 -9.55 -14.74 24.68
CA VAL A 26 -9.69 -13.69 23.67
C VAL A 26 -9.51 -12.29 24.22
N LEU A 27 -9.51 -12.11 25.55
CA LEU A 27 -9.31 -10.82 26.20
C LEU A 27 -7.82 -10.53 26.39
N LYS A 28 -7.45 -9.24 26.40
CA LYS A 28 -6.11 -8.82 26.85
C LYS A 28 -5.92 -9.19 28.33
N ASP A 29 -4.67 -9.41 28.72
CA ASP A 29 -4.33 -9.85 30.08
C ASP A 29 -4.85 -8.90 31.16
N GLU A 30 -4.84 -7.58 30.91
CA GLU A 30 -5.39 -6.56 31.83
C GLU A 30 -6.88 -6.74 32.14
N TYR A 31 -7.66 -7.34 31.23
CA TYR A 31 -9.11 -7.55 31.41
C TYR A 31 -9.48 -8.98 31.81
N LYS A 32 -8.50 -9.87 31.98
CA LYS A 32 -8.73 -11.21 32.54
C LYS A 32 -8.95 -11.09 34.05
N LYS A 33 -9.50 -12.15 34.66
CA LYS A 33 -9.85 -12.17 36.10
C LYS A 33 -8.69 -11.72 37.01
N ASP A 34 -7.46 -12.09 36.69
CA ASP A 34 -6.27 -11.77 37.48
C ASP A 34 -5.55 -10.48 37.00
N GLY A 35 -6.13 -9.76 36.03
CA GLY A 35 -5.59 -8.53 35.45
C GLY A 35 -6.03 -7.27 36.19
N SER A 36 -5.36 -6.15 35.92
CA SER A 36 -5.58 -4.86 36.61
C SER A 36 -7.00 -4.29 36.48
N GLU A 37 -7.73 -4.68 35.44
CA GLU A 37 -9.09 -4.23 35.14
C GLU A 37 -10.10 -5.40 35.15
N GLY A 38 -9.67 -6.60 35.56
CA GLY A 38 -10.46 -7.83 35.55
C GLY A 38 -11.76 -7.74 36.33
N ASP A 39 -11.69 -7.21 37.56
CA ASP A 39 -12.85 -7.09 38.46
C ASP A 39 -13.93 -6.13 37.95
N LYS A 40 -13.57 -5.23 37.01
CA LYS A 40 -14.53 -4.29 36.42
C LYS A 40 -15.30 -4.90 35.24
N ILE A 41 -14.82 -6.01 34.68
CA ILE A 41 -15.46 -6.70 33.57
C ILE A 41 -16.67 -7.48 34.06
N LYS A 42 -17.85 -7.10 33.59
CA LYS A 42 -19.07 -7.88 33.80
C LYS A 42 -19.13 -9.00 32.79
N ILE A 43 -19.32 -10.23 33.27
CA ILE A 43 -19.43 -11.43 32.46
C ILE A 43 -20.87 -11.91 32.48
N TYR A 44 -21.45 -12.13 31.31
CA TYR A 44 -22.79 -12.65 31.14
C TYR A 44 -22.75 -13.94 30.31
N SER A 45 -23.49 -14.96 30.72
CA SER A 45 -23.73 -16.13 29.88
C SER A 45 -24.84 -15.81 28.88
N LEU A 46 -24.66 -16.17 27.61
CA LEU A 46 -25.74 -16.05 26.62
C LEU A 46 -26.88 -17.02 26.96
N SER A 47 -28.13 -16.60 26.71
CA SER A 47 -29.29 -17.47 26.96
C SER A 47 -29.33 -18.61 25.93
N SER A 48 -29.62 -19.83 26.40
CA SER A 48 -29.57 -21.06 25.60
C SER A 48 -30.65 -21.18 24.52
N LYS A 49 -31.68 -20.33 24.53
CA LYS A 49 -32.74 -20.35 23.51
C LYS A 49 -32.27 -19.65 22.22
N GLY A 50 -31.57 -20.40 21.38
CA GLY A 50 -31.27 -20.03 19.99
C GLY A 50 -30.00 -19.20 19.75
N MET A 51 -29.33 -18.69 20.79
CA MET A 51 -28.08 -17.93 20.65
C MET A 51 -26.81 -18.78 20.79
N GLY A 52 -26.92 -20.11 20.97
CA GLY A 52 -25.76 -21.01 21.12
C GLY A 52 -24.97 -20.83 22.42
N HIS A 53 -23.76 -21.40 22.47
CA HIS A 53 -22.86 -21.27 23.62
C HIS A 53 -21.95 -20.05 23.47
N GLY A 54 -22.06 -19.10 24.40
CA GLY A 54 -21.16 -17.96 24.44
C GLY A 54 -21.22 -17.15 25.73
N LYS A 55 -20.28 -16.21 25.84
CA LYS A 55 -20.18 -15.27 26.95
C LYS A 55 -20.09 -13.85 26.41
N ALA A 56 -20.74 -12.91 27.09
CA ALA A 56 -20.56 -11.48 26.86
C ALA A 56 -19.66 -10.90 27.96
N PHE A 57 -18.73 -10.05 27.56
CA PHE A 57 -17.82 -9.30 28.43
C PHE A 57 -18.12 -7.82 28.24
N ALA A 58 -18.42 -7.12 29.33
CA ALA A 58 -18.77 -5.70 29.27
C ALA A 58 -18.05 -4.88 30.33
N LEU A 59 -17.43 -3.79 29.89
CA LEU A 59 -16.92 -2.71 30.73
C LEU A 59 -17.86 -1.52 30.54
N LEU A 60 -18.73 -1.29 31.53
CA LEU A 60 -19.81 -0.30 31.44
C LEU A 60 -19.40 1.04 32.05
N ARG A 61 -20.02 2.12 31.56
CA ARG A 61 -19.92 3.49 32.13
C ARG A 61 -18.50 3.99 32.34
N GLN A 62 -17.64 3.82 31.33
CA GLN A 62 -16.31 4.38 31.31
C GLN A 62 -16.37 5.88 31.07
N LYS A 63 -15.68 6.64 31.93
CA LYS A 63 -15.64 8.10 31.87
C LYS A 63 -14.56 8.57 30.89
N SER A 64 -14.87 9.54 30.05
CA SER A 64 -13.92 10.21 29.15
C SER A 64 -14.22 11.70 29.08
N THR A 65 -13.25 12.53 29.42
CA THR A 65 -13.37 13.99 29.30
C THR A 65 -13.09 14.42 27.86
N PRO A 66 -14.02 15.13 27.19
CA PRO A 66 -13.77 15.65 25.84
C PRO A 66 -12.59 16.63 25.87
N LYS A 67 -11.62 16.46 24.97
CA LYS A 67 -10.44 17.36 24.93
C LYS A 67 -10.81 18.83 24.67
N TRP A 68 -11.91 19.06 23.96
CA TRP A 68 -12.40 20.41 23.65
C TRP A 68 -13.16 21.07 24.80
N LYS A 69 -13.53 20.32 25.87
CA LYS A 69 -14.29 20.82 27.03
C LYS A 69 -13.70 22.13 27.56
N GLY A 70 -12.42 22.12 27.92
CA GLY A 70 -11.76 23.28 28.52
C GLY A 70 -11.66 24.48 27.58
N LEU A 71 -11.48 24.27 26.27
CA LEU A 71 -11.44 25.36 25.29
C LEU A 71 -12.81 26.05 25.20
N PHE A 72 -13.87 25.25 25.04
CA PHE A 72 -15.24 25.77 24.93
C PHE A 72 -15.67 26.49 26.22
N GLU A 73 -15.46 25.87 27.38
CA GLU A 73 -15.79 26.46 28.68
C GLU A 73 -15.06 27.78 28.91
N ASN A 74 -13.78 27.87 28.53
CA ASN A 74 -13.06 29.13 28.60
C ASN A 74 -13.62 30.19 27.65
N MET A 75 -14.01 29.83 26.42
CA MET A 75 -14.57 30.77 25.44
C MET A 75 -15.93 31.35 25.86
N ILE A 76 -16.75 30.57 26.57
CA ILE A 76 -18.04 31.05 27.10
C ILE A 76 -17.90 31.74 28.47
N GLY A 77 -16.68 31.93 28.99
CA GLY A 77 -16.44 32.51 30.31
C GLY A 77 -16.93 31.63 31.46
N LYS A 78 -16.84 30.31 31.31
CA LYS A 78 -17.25 29.28 32.29
C LYS A 78 -18.71 29.41 32.76
N ARG A 79 -19.59 29.91 31.89
CA ARG A 79 -21.03 30.04 32.17
C ARG A 79 -21.73 28.69 32.30
N ASP A 80 -21.22 27.67 31.63
CA ASP A 80 -21.72 26.30 31.70
C ASP A 80 -20.56 25.31 31.86
N GLU A 81 -20.83 24.18 32.53
CA GLU A 81 -19.92 23.04 32.59
C GLU A 81 -20.34 21.96 31.58
N ILE A 82 -19.42 21.60 30.69
CA ILE A 82 -19.63 20.52 29.74
C ILE A 82 -19.47 19.18 30.47
N PRO A 83 -20.46 18.28 30.43
CA PRO A 83 -20.35 17.00 31.11
C PRO A 83 -19.28 16.10 30.48
N ASP A 84 -18.75 15.18 31.27
CA ASP A 84 -17.88 14.12 30.76
C ASP A 84 -18.69 13.12 29.91
N ASN A 85 -18.06 12.60 28.86
CA ASN A 85 -18.66 11.54 28.06
C ASN A 85 -18.59 10.22 28.82
N PHE A 86 -19.66 9.42 28.72
CA PHE A 86 -19.66 8.05 29.17
C PHE A 86 -19.75 7.11 27.98
N TYR A 87 -18.92 6.07 27.98
CA TYR A 87 -18.94 5.05 26.95
C TYR A 87 -18.90 3.66 27.58
N SER A 88 -19.25 2.64 26.79
CA SER A 88 -19.16 1.25 27.21
C SER A 88 -18.38 0.45 26.17
N LYS A 89 -17.67 -0.57 26.65
CA LYS A 89 -17.00 -1.57 25.82
C LYS A 89 -17.76 -2.88 26.01
N ALA A 90 -18.22 -3.50 24.94
CA ALA A 90 -18.88 -4.80 25.04
C ALA A 90 -18.42 -5.72 23.91
N VAL A 91 -18.17 -6.98 24.26
CA VAL A 91 -17.82 -8.04 23.32
C VAL A 91 -18.66 -9.26 23.65
N ILE A 92 -19.28 -9.86 22.64
CA ILE A 92 -19.88 -11.19 22.74
C ILE A 92 -18.93 -12.18 22.09
N VAL A 93 -18.61 -13.28 22.78
CA VAL A 93 -17.75 -14.35 22.30
C VAL A 93 -18.58 -15.63 22.20
N MET A 94 -18.66 -16.20 21.02
CA MET A 94 -19.43 -17.41 20.73
C MET A 94 -18.50 -18.54 20.32
N LYS A 95 -18.79 -19.74 20.82
CA LYS A 95 -18.12 -20.96 20.39
C LYS A 95 -18.94 -21.57 19.25
N ILE A 96 -18.33 -21.65 18.07
CA ILE A 96 -18.96 -22.11 16.84
C ILE A 96 -18.26 -23.38 16.38
N MET A 97 -19.04 -24.42 16.10
CA MET A 97 -18.54 -25.67 15.54
C MET A 97 -18.51 -25.57 14.01
N SER A 98 -17.34 -25.76 13.42
CA SER A 98 -17.17 -25.83 11.97
C SER A 98 -17.81 -27.09 11.38
N LYS A 99 -18.00 -27.12 10.06
CA LYS A 99 -18.44 -28.31 9.32
C LYS A 99 -17.60 -29.57 9.56
N ASN A 100 -16.32 -29.42 9.93
CA ASN A 100 -15.40 -30.52 10.18
C ASN A 100 -15.39 -30.97 11.66
N GLY A 101 -16.28 -30.45 12.51
CA GLY A 101 -16.35 -30.78 13.94
C GLY A 101 -15.38 -29.98 14.83
N ASP A 102 -14.44 -29.23 14.25
CA ASP A 102 -13.54 -28.35 15.02
C ASP A 102 -14.29 -27.17 15.63
N ASN A 103 -13.96 -26.86 16.88
CA ASN A 103 -14.52 -25.70 17.59
C ASN A 103 -13.64 -24.46 17.41
N TYR A 104 -14.29 -23.34 17.09
CA TYR A 104 -13.66 -22.01 17.00
C TYR A 104 -14.38 -21.01 17.89
N PHE A 105 -13.66 -19.97 18.27
CA PHE A 105 -14.24 -18.81 18.94
C PHE A 105 -14.36 -17.66 17.95
N MET A 106 -15.49 -16.97 17.98
CA MET A 106 -15.74 -15.75 17.21
C MET A 106 -16.24 -14.65 18.15
N SER A 107 -15.74 -13.43 17.96
CA SER A 107 -16.14 -12.27 18.77
C SER A 107 -16.93 -11.27 17.96
N ILE A 108 -17.97 -10.69 18.56
CA ILE A 108 -18.73 -9.55 18.06
C ILE A 108 -18.52 -8.37 19.00
N SER A 109 -17.98 -7.27 18.48
CA SER A 109 -17.70 -6.07 19.26
C SER A 109 -18.78 -5.01 19.09
N PHE A 110 -19.09 -4.34 20.20
CA PHE A 110 -20.04 -3.23 20.27
C PHE A 110 -19.40 -2.01 20.92
N GLY A 111 -19.67 -0.82 20.38
CA GLY A 111 -19.03 0.42 20.83
C GLY A 111 -17.51 0.29 20.80
N TYR A 112 -16.87 0.47 21.96
CA TYR A 112 -15.40 0.37 22.09
C TYR A 112 -14.91 -1.06 22.44
N GLY A 113 -15.73 -2.08 22.17
CA GLY A 113 -15.46 -3.49 22.50
C GLY A 113 -14.15 -4.04 21.96
N ASP A 114 -13.73 -3.60 20.76
CA ASP A 114 -12.47 -4.02 20.13
C ASP A 114 -11.25 -3.82 21.02
N SER A 115 -11.27 -2.79 21.87
CA SER A 115 -10.16 -2.50 22.78
C SER A 115 -9.96 -3.57 23.86
N LEU A 116 -10.97 -4.42 24.13
CA LEU A 116 -10.89 -5.53 25.08
C LEU A 116 -10.16 -6.75 24.51
N LEU A 117 -10.14 -6.91 23.18
CA LEU A 117 -9.67 -8.12 22.51
C LEU A 117 -8.13 -8.19 22.48
N ASN A 118 -7.61 -9.40 22.68
CA ASN A 118 -6.23 -9.73 22.45
C ASN A 118 -5.99 -10.05 20.97
N SER A 119 -5.31 -9.13 20.28
CA SER A 119 -4.93 -9.25 18.86
C SER A 119 -4.20 -10.55 18.53
N ASP A 120 -3.40 -11.09 19.46
CA ASP A 120 -2.59 -12.29 19.22
C ASP A 120 -3.44 -13.55 19.05
N THR A 121 -4.69 -13.51 19.51
CA THR A 121 -5.66 -14.60 19.33
C THR A 121 -6.45 -14.50 18.04
N ILE A 122 -6.42 -13.36 17.34
CA ILE A 122 -7.26 -13.10 16.18
C ILE A 122 -6.58 -13.62 14.91
N ILE A 123 -7.37 -14.13 13.97
CA ILE A 123 -6.93 -14.49 12.62
C ILE A 123 -6.95 -13.26 11.71
N ASN A 124 -5.85 -13.02 11.01
CA ASN A 124 -5.52 -11.71 10.44
C ASN A 124 -6.21 -11.37 9.14
N ASP A 125 -6.69 -12.39 8.46
CA ASP A 125 -7.24 -12.29 7.12
C ASP A 125 -8.70 -12.70 7.06
N PHE A 126 -9.34 -12.98 8.21
CA PHE A 126 -10.72 -13.44 8.28
C PHE A 126 -11.67 -12.50 7.55
N GLY A 127 -11.68 -11.22 7.93
CA GLY A 127 -12.59 -10.23 7.36
C GLY A 127 -12.41 -10.05 5.86
N LYS A 128 -11.16 -9.86 5.42
CA LYS A 128 -10.86 -9.73 3.98
C LYS A 128 -11.23 -11.00 3.21
N ASN A 129 -10.93 -12.20 3.71
CA ASN A 129 -11.22 -13.45 3.00
C ASN A 129 -12.73 -13.70 2.86
N ILE A 130 -13.53 -13.36 3.87
CA ILE A 130 -14.99 -13.47 3.75
C ILE A 130 -15.54 -12.52 2.70
N ALA A 131 -15.11 -11.26 2.71
CA ALA A 131 -15.50 -10.29 1.69
C ALA A 131 -15.12 -10.78 0.28
N ALA A 132 -13.90 -11.28 0.12
CA ALA A 132 -13.39 -11.84 -1.14
C ALA A 132 -14.24 -12.99 -1.69
N LYS A 133 -14.62 -13.93 -0.81
CA LYS A 133 -15.32 -15.15 -1.18
C LYS A 133 -16.81 -14.94 -1.42
N LYS A 134 -17.41 -13.94 -0.76
CA LYS A 134 -18.86 -13.75 -0.77
C LYS A 134 -19.33 -12.62 -1.65
N ILE A 135 -18.55 -11.55 -1.80
CA ILE A 135 -18.89 -10.47 -2.74
C ILE A 135 -18.38 -10.87 -4.12
N SER A 136 -19.29 -11.11 -5.06
CA SER A 136 -18.90 -11.27 -6.46
C SER A 136 -18.29 -9.97 -6.99
N ASN A 137 -17.32 -10.04 -7.90
CA ASN A 137 -16.62 -8.87 -8.45
C ASN A 137 -17.55 -7.74 -8.92
N ARG A 138 -18.73 -8.06 -9.47
CA ARG A 138 -19.74 -7.08 -9.93
C ARG A 138 -20.54 -6.38 -8.81
N MET A 139 -20.55 -6.95 -7.61
CA MET A 139 -21.33 -6.45 -6.46
C MET A 139 -20.46 -5.69 -5.45
N ILE A 140 -19.21 -5.39 -5.83
CA ILE A 140 -18.31 -4.52 -5.07
C ILE A 140 -18.71 -3.07 -5.33
N ASP A 141 -19.00 -2.34 -4.26
CA ASP A 141 -19.46 -0.95 -4.33
C ASP A 141 -18.41 0.06 -3.85
N SER A 142 -17.49 -0.36 -2.98
CA SER A 142 -16.34 0.45 -2.62
C SER A 142 -15.12 -0.38 -2.25
N VAL A 143 -13.96 0.23 -2.43
CA VAL A 143 -12.65 -0.32 -2.08
C VAL A 143 -11.79 0.78 -1.47
N SER A 144 -11.01 0.42 -0.45
CA SER A 144 -9.85 1.20 -0.06
C SER A 144 -8.63 0.56 -0.69
N THR A 145 -7.84 1.30 -1.47
CA THR A 145 -6.60 0.82 -2.05
C THR A 145 -5.41 1.58 -1.52
N MET A 146 -4.27 0.91 -1.55
CA MET A 146 -2.94 1.46 -1.34
C MET A 146 -2.14 1.17 -2.61
N GLN A 147 -1.71 2.19 -3.31
CA GLN A 147 -0.79 2.08 -4.43
C GLN A 147 0.63 2.34 -3.95
N ILE A 148 1.57 1.49 -4.30
CA ILE A 148 2.99 1.69 -3.97
C ILE A 148 3.77 1.89 -5.27
N THR A 149 4.29 3.10 -5.49
CA THR A 149 5.18 3.48 -6.60
C THR A 149 6.35 4.32 -6.06
N ASP A 150 6.64 5.50 -6.62
CA ASP A 150 7.57 6.50 -6.07
C ASP A 150 7.05 7.16 -4.79
N ALA A 151 5.73 7.10 -4.61
CA ALA A 151 5.02 7.51 -3.42
C ALA A 151 4.01 6.42 -3.05
N ILE A 152 3.53 6.46 -1.81
CA ILE A 152 2.45 5.58 -1.38
C ILE A 152 1.16 6.39 -1.42
N VAL A 153 0.26 6.01 -2.33
CA VAL A 153 -1.02 6.68 -2.53
C VAL A 153 -2.10 5.81 -1.90
N GLN A 154 -2.83 6.35 -0.93
CA GLN A 154 -4.05 5.71 -0.44
C GLN A 154 -5.25 6.34 -1.14
N SER A 155 -6.20 5.50 -1.55
CA SER A 155 -7.43 5.99 -2.16
C SER A 155 -8.64 5.23 -1.63
N ASN A 156 -9.75 5.95 -1.47
CA ASN A 156 -11.05 5.36 -1.24
C ASN A 156 -11.88 5.60 -2.49
N LYS A 157 -12.24 4.51 -3.17
CA LYS A 157 -13.01 4.58 -4.42
C LYS A 157 -14.37 3.95 -4.16
N GLN A 158 -15.41 4.61 -4.65
CA GLN A 158 -16.79 4.13 -4.57
C GLN A 158 -17.46 4.27 -5.93
N ILE A 159 -18.28 3.30 -6.28
CA ILE A 159 -19.08 3.37 -7.49
C ILE A 159 -20.33 4.19 -7.20
N VAL A 160 -20.54 5.24 -8.00
CA VAL A 160 -21.74 6.07 -7.96
C VAL A 160 -22.33 6.06 -9.37
N GLY A 161 -23.32 5.20 -9.61
CA GLY A 161 -23.94 5.03 -10.92
C GLY A 161 -24.83 3.80 -11.02
N ASN A 162 -25.55 3.67 -12.14
CA ASN A 162 -26.49 2.56 -12.39
C ASN A 162 -25.85 1.37 -13.11
N SER A 163 -24.63 1.53 -13.62
CA SER A 163 -23.85 0.49 -14.31
C SER A 163 -22.47 0.37 -13.67
N SER A 164 -22.04 -0.87 -13.41
CA SER A 164 -20.75 -1.16 -12.81
C SER A 164 -20.16 -2.45 -13.37
N GLU A 165 -18.90 -2.42 -13.79
CA GLU A 165 -18.08 -3.63 -13.92
C GLU A 165 -17.55 -4.09 -12.54
N GLY A 166 -17.85 -3.30 -11.49
CA GLY A 166 -17.57 -3.62 -10.11
C GLY A 166 -16.11 -3.36 -9.80
N ILE A 167 -15.36 -4.39 -9.39
CA ILE A 167 -13.97 -4.17 -8.97
C ILE A 167 -13.04 -3.68 -10.08
N ASN A 168 -13.30 -4.02 -11.34
CA ASN A 168 -12.46 -3.59 -12.46
C ASN A 168 -12.54 -2.07 -12.68
N ASP A 169 -13.67 -1.44 -12.35
CA ASP A 169 -13.80 0.02 -12.37
C ASP A 169 -13.03 0.69 -11.23
N LEU A 170 -12.83 -0.04 -10.13
CA LEU A 170 -12.26 0.48 -8.89
C LEU A 170 -10.75 0.25 -8.77
N ILE A 171 -10.22 -0.86 -9.27
CA ILE A 171 -8.80 -1.22 -9.17
C ILE A 171 -8.21 -1.23 -10.57
N SER A 172 -7.40 -0.22 -10.87
CA SER A 172 -6.96 0.08 -12.24
C SER A 172 -5.54 -0.42 -12.57
N GLY A 173 -4.95 -1.32 -11.76
CA GLY A 173 -3.65 -1.93 -12.09
C GLY A 173 -3.01 -2.78 -10.98
N ASP A 174 -1.92 -3.46 -11.32
CA ASP A 174 -1.21 -4.37 -10.41
C ASP A 174 -0.48 -3.69 -9.26
N SER A 175 -0.32 -2.36 -9.35
CA SER A 175 0.28 -1.53 -8.30
C SER A 175 -0.70 -1.14 -7.20
N GLU A 176 -2.00 -1.34 -7.37
CA GLU A 176 -3.02 -0.99 -6.39
C GLU A 176 -3.39 -2.21 -5.53
N PHE A 177 -3.16 -2.08 -4.23
CA PHE A 177 -3.42 -3.12 -3.23
C PHE A 177 -4.68 -2.80 -2.45
N PRO A 178 -5.75 -3.58 -2.59
CA PRO A 178 -6.97 -3.39 -1.83
C PRO A 178 -6.73 -3.75 -0.35
N SER A 179 -6.94 -2.77 0.52
CA SER A 179 -6.84 -2.91 1.98
C SER A 179 -8.18 -3.26 2.61
N SER A 180 -9.28 -2.78 2.05
CA SER A 180 -10.64 -3.21 2.36
C SER A 180 -11.52 -3.29 1.12
N VAL A 181 -12.53 -4.15 1.17
CA VAL A 181 -13.61 -4.17 0.17
C VAL A 181 -14.97 -4.25 0.83
N SER A 182 -15.88 -3.46 0.29
CA SER A 182 -17.30 -3.44 0.63
C SER A 182 -18.13 -3.88 -0.55
N GLY A 183 -19.23 -4.55 -0.25
CA GLY A 183 -20.24 -4.87 -1.24
C GLY A 183 -21.38 -5.65 -0.65
N VAL A 184 -22.27 -6.08 -1.53
CA VAL A 184 -23.47 -6.81 -1.16
C VAL A 184 -23.37 -8.25 -1.65
N PHE A 185 -23.72 -9.19 -0.78
CA PHE A 185 -23.92 -10.57 -1.20
C PHE A 185 -25.31 -11.07 -0.78
N ARG A 186 -25.79 -12.09 -1.49
CA ARG A 186 -27.06 -12.75 -1.21
C ARG A 186 -26.85 -14.20 -0.83
N ASN A 187 -27.53 -14.64 0.23
CA ASN A 187 -27.62 -16.04 0.64
C ASN A 187 -29.10 -16.44 0.63
N GLY A 188 -29.55 -17.07 -0.46
CA GLY A 188 -30.97 -17.21 -0.75
C GLY A 188 -31.65 -15.84 -0.88
N ALA A 189 -32.73 -15.62 -0.13
CA ALA A 189 -33.44 -14.33 -0.09
C ALA A 189 -32.80 -13.29 0.86
N VAL A 190 -31.74 -13.66 1.59
CA VAL A 190 -31.10 -12.77 2.57
C VAL A 190 -30.02 -11.95 1.90
N GLU A 191 -30.21 -10.64 1.89
CA GLU A 191 -29.20 -9.68 1.44
C GLU A 191 -28.39 -9.15 2.64
N THR A 192 -27.07 -9.17 2.51
CA THR A 192 -26.16 -8.63 3.53
C THR A 192 -25.11 -7.76 2.88
N LYS A 193 -24.95 -6.53 3.39
CA LYS A 193 -23.81 -5.68 3.04
C LYS A 193 -22.66 -6.03 3.97
N ILE A 194 -21.50 -6.33 3.42
CA ILE A 194 -20.30 -6.63 4.21
C ILE A 194 -19.14 -5.73 3.79
N GLU A 195 -18.27 -5.43 4.74
CA GLU A 195 -16.97 -4.80 4.53
C GLU A 195 -15.90 -5.66 5.19
N GLY A 196 -14.93 -6.13 4.41
CA GLY A 196 -13.79 -6.90 4.90
C GLY A 196 -12.54 -6.04 4.96
N LEU A 197 -11.95 -5.88 6.15
CA LEU A 197 -10.70 -5.15 6.40
C LEU A 197 -9.77 -6.01 7.26
N GLY A 198 -8.78 -6.64 6.64
CA GLY A 198 -7.86 -7.55 7.34
C GLY A 198 -8.59 -8.59 8.19
N ASN A 199 -8.54 -8.45 9.52
CA ASN A 199 -9.16 -9.36 10.47
C ASN A 199 -10.64 -9.06 10.78
N LEU A 200 -11.13 -7.87 10.42
CA LEU A 200 -12.45 -7.38 10.74
C LEU A 200 -13.41 -7.62 9.58
N LEU A 201 -14.51 -8.32 9.86
CA LEU A 201 -15.68 -8.35 9.00
C LEU A 201 -16.75 -7.45 9.62
N LYS A 202 -17.12 -6.36 8.95
CA LYS A 202 -18.37 -5.66 9.28
C LYS A 202 -19.49 -6.25 8.45
N ALA A 203 -20.61 -6.58 9.08
CA ALA A 203 -21.79 -7.07 8.40
C ALA A 203 -23.02 -6.26 8.80
N LYS A 204 -23.76 -5.79 7.79
CA LYS A 204 -24.99 -5.04 7.94
C LYS A 204 -26.14 -5.83 7.32
N ARG A 205 -26.99 -6.38 8.19
CA ARG A 205 -28.06 -7.33 7.82
C ARG A 205 -29.37 -7.00 8.53
N MET A 206 -30.48 -7.23 7.85
CA MET A 206 -31.82 -7.26 8.47
C MET A 206 -32.08 -8.65 9.06
N MET A 207 -32.05 -8.80 10.37
CA MET A 207 -32.12 -10.10 11.04
C MET A 207 -32.77 -10.04 12.42
N LYS A 208 -33.14 -11.19 12.98
CA LYS A 208 -33.41 -11.34 14.41
C LYS A 208 -32.10 -11.56 15.17
N PRO A 209 -31.99 -11.17 16.46
CA PRO A 209 -30.75 -11.35 17.22
C PRO A 209 -30.23 -12.78 17.32
N ASN A 210 -31.11 -13.79 17.32
CA ASN A 210 -30.72 -15.21 17.38
C ASN A 210 -30.18 -15.75 16.05
N GLU A 211 -30.52 -15.14 14.91
CA GLU A 211 -30.02 -15.53 13.59
C GLU A 211 -28.51 -15.26 13.41
N ILE A 212 -27.87 -14.48 14.31
CA ILE A 212 -26.43 -14.20 14.23
C ILE A 212 -25.57 -15.46 14.39
N ALA A 213 -26.03 -16.46 15.15
CA ALA A 213 -25.27 -17.69 15.36
C ALA A 213 -25.10 -18.47 14.04
N GLU A 214 -26.15 -18.48 13.23
CA GLU A 214 -26.15 -19.09 11.89
C GLU A 214 -25.24 -18.31 10.93
N ASP A 215 -25.26 -16.98 10.99
CA ASP A 215 -24.35 -16.14 10.20
C ASP A 215 -22.88 -16.38 10.57
N LEU A 216 -22.56 -16.43 11.87
CA LEU A 216 -21.19 -16.72 12.32
C LEU A 216 -20.73 -18.10 11.83
N LYS A 217 -21.59 -19.11 11.89
CA LYS A 217 -21.30 -20.44 11.33
C LYS A 217 -21.10 -20.38 9.81
N TYR A 218 -21.97 -19.68 9.10
CA TYR A 218 -21.84 -19.51 7.66
C TYR A 218 -20.53 -18.84 7.26
N TYR A 219 -20.12 -17.77 7.97
CA TYR A 219 -18.84 -17.12 7.74
C TYR A 219 -17.67 -18.02 8.12
N LEU A 220 -17.72 -18.73 9.26
CA LEU A 220 -16.67 -19.67 9.64
C LEU A 220 -16.48 -20.77 8.58
N ASP A 221 -17.57 -21.41 8.16
CA ASP A 221 -17.52 -22.50 7.19
C ASP A 221 -17.04 -21.99 5.83
N ALA A 222 -17.43 -20.77 5.42
CA ALA A 222 -16.89 -20.12 4.23
C ALA A 222 -15.39 -19.80 4.35
N TYR A 223 -14.93 -19.33 5.50
CA TYR A 223 -13.52 -19.06 5.74
C TYR A 223 -12.68 -20.34 5.59
N LEU A 224 -13.16 -21.44 6.19
CA LEU A 224 -12.47 -22.74 6.22
C LEU A 224 -12.60 -23.56 4.94
N THR A 225 -13.50 -23.21 4.04
CA THR A 225 -13.59 -23.88 2.73
C THR A 225 -12.45 -23.40 1.86
N ASP A 226 -11.72 -24.34 1.26
CA ASP A 226 -10.59 -24.04 0.36
C ASP A 226 -11.11 -23.67 -1.03
N ASP A 227 -11.85 -22.56 -1.09
CA ASP A 227 -12.34 -21.97 -2.33
C ASP A 227 -11.31 -20.95 -2.83
N LYS A 228 -11.21 -20.81 -4.16
CA LYS A 228 -10.44 -19.73 -4.78
C LYS A 228 -10.94 -18.38 -4.25
N VAL A 229 -10.08 -17.72 -3.49
CA VAL A 229 -10.23 -16.31 -3.10
C VAL A 229 -9.92 -15.46 -4.33
N SER A 230 -10.68 -14.38 -4.53
CA SER A 230 -10.44 -13.46 -5.65
C SER A 230 -8.98 -12.95 -5.66
N GLU A 231 -8.33 -12.96 -6.83
CA GLU A 231 -6.88 -12.70 -7.01
C GLU A 231 -6.41 -11.35 -6.44
N TRP A 232 -7.30 -10.36 -6.38
CA TRP A 232 -7.00 -9.03 -5.88
C TRP A 232 -6.78 -9.00 -4.34
N ILE A 233 -7.33 -9.94 -3.56
CA ILE A 233 -7.16 -10.00 -2.08
C ILE A 233 -5.88 -10.70 -1.64
N SER A 234 -5.35 -11.62 -2.45
CA SER A 234 -4.21 -12.43 -2.04
C SER A 234 -2.89 -11.68 -2.05
N ARG A 235 -2.80 -10.49 -2.65
CA ARG A 235 -1.52 -9.82 -2.93
C ARG A 235 -0.76 -9.40 -1.67
N LEU A 236 -1.45 -8.80 -0.68
CA LEU A 236 -0.89 -8.36 0.61
C LEU A 236 -1.71 -8.82 1.83
N SER A 237 -1.02 -9.17 2.91
CA SER A 237 -1.63 -9.54 4.20
C SER A 237 -1.03 -8.75 5.35
N LYS A 238 -1.86 -8.02 6.11
CA LYS A 238 -1.40 -7.31 7.30
C LYS A 238 -0.85 -8.29 8.34
N VAL A 239 0.37 -8.04 8.79
CA VAL A 239 0.98 -8.75 9.91
C VAL A 239 0.41 -8.17 11.20
N THR A 240 -0.16 -9.01 12.07
CA THR A 240 -0.68 -8.57 13.38
C THR A 240 0.00 -9.26 14.56
N ASN A 241 0.73 -10.35 14.30
CA ASN A 241 1.39 -11.12 15.35
C ASN A 241 2.45 -10.23 16.00
N LYS A 242 2.32 -9.94 17.30
CA LYS A 242 3.23 -9.02 17.99
C LYS A 242 4.69 -9.45 17.94
N ASN A 243 4.96 -10.75 18.14
CA ASN A 243 6.34 -11.27 18.10
C ASN A 243 6.93 -11.14 16.69
N GLU A 244 6.11 -11.36 15.66
CA GLU A 244 6.53 -11.18 14.27
C GLU A 244 6.79 -9.70 13.96
N ILE A 245 5.90 -8.80 14.38
CA ILE A 245 6.08 -7.35 14.27
C ILE A 245 7.34 -6.90 14.98
N GLU A 246 7.59 -7.37 16.20
CA GLU A 246 8.80 -7.05 16.96
C GLU A 246 10.05 -7.50 16.23
N ARG A 247 10.09 -8.75 15.76
CA ARG A 247 11.19 -9.28 14.94
C ARG A 247 11.42 -8.45 13.69
N LEU A 248 10.38 -8.16 12.91
CA LEU A 248 10.46 -7.32 11.71
C LEU A 248 10.97 -5.91 12.03
N ASN A 249 10.57 -5.33 13.16
CA ASN A 249 11.07 -4.04 13.62
C ASN A 249 12.58 -4.07 13.91
N TYR A 250 13.08 -5.13 14.56
CA TYR A 250 14.52 -5.30 14.79
C TYR A 250 15.26 -5.48 13.46
N SER A 251 14.74 -6.33 12.58
CA SER A 251 15.31 -6.60 11.26
C SER A 251 15.31 -5.36 10.36
N MET A 252 14.32 -4.47 10.47
CA MET A 252 14.34 -3.16 9.82
C MET A 252 15.55 -2.32 10.24
N VAL A 253 15.82 -2.20 11.54
CA VAL A 253 16.98 -1.39 12.00
C VAL A 253 18.28 -1.98 11.48
N GLN A 254 18.44 -3.31 11.56
CA GLN A 254 19.63 -4.01 11.04
C GLN A 254 19.77 -3.89 9.52
N SER A 255 18.65 -3.88 8.79
CA SER A 255 18.61 -3.66 7.34
C SER A 255 19.15 -2.27 7.00
N ILE A 256 18.68 -1.24 7.72
CA ILE A 256 19.15 0.14 7.55
C ILE A 256 20.65 0.27 7.91
N GLU A 257 21.12 -0.39 8.98
CA GLU A 257 22.54 -0.44 9.35
C GLU A 257 23.42 -1.03 8.24
N LYS A 258 22.92 -2.06 7.55
CA LYS A 258 23.60 -2.71 6.41
C LYS A 258 23.56 -1.88 5.12
N GLY A 259 22.88 -0.73 5.15
CA GLY A 259 22.78 0.18 4.02
C GLY A 259 21.61 -0.08 3.07
N GLU A 260 20.68 -0.97 3.42
CA GLU A 260 19.49 -1.23 2.62
C GLU A 260 18.62 0.02 2.49
N GLU A 261 17.89 0.10 1.38
CA GLU A 261 17.08 1.27 1.05
C GLU A 261 15.78 1.34 1.85
N PHE A 262 15.40 2.57 2.16
CA PHE A 262 14.12 2.91 2.76
C PHE A 262 13.81 4.37 2.40
N GLY A 263 12.55 4.77 2.56
CA GLY A 263 12.18 6.17 2.45
C GLY A 263 11.48 6.69 3.69
N ILE A 264 11.42 8.02 3.78
CA ILE A 264 10.67 8.74 4.80
C ILE A 264 9.75 9.72 4.08
N ALA A 265 8.45 9.58 4.33
CA ALA A 265 7.42 10.45 3.79
C ALA A 265 6.38 10.76 4.87
N TYR A 266 5.78 11.95 4.83
CA TYR A 266 4.70 12.26 5.75
C TYR A 266 3.45 11.41 5.38
N PRO A 267 2.81 10.73 6.35
CA PRO A 267 1.83 9.67 6.06
C PRO A 267 0.46 10.18 5.61
N TYR A 268 0.25 11.49 5.60
CA TYR A 268 -1.00 12.12 5.19
C TYR A 268 -0.74 13.10 4.06
N PHE A 269 -1.75 13.31 3.21
CA PHE A 269 -1.66 14.31 2.16
C PHE A 269 -1.64 15.71 2.77
N VAL A 270 -0.56 16.43 2.51
CA VAL A 270 -0.38 17.86 2.78
C VAL A 270 0.52 18.39 1.67
N GLU A 271 0.25 19.60 1.21
CA GLU A 271 1.20 20.30 0.35
C GLU A 271 2.34 20.79 1.24
N VAL A 272 3.50 20.14 1.09
CA VAL A 272 4.66 20.34 1.96
C VAL A 272 5.59 21.35 1.30
N SER A 273 5.82 22.47 1.98
CA SER A 273 6.87 23.41 1.58
C SER A 273 8.23 23.01 2.12
N ASP A 274 8.26 22.45 3.33
CA ASP A 274 9.48 22.01 4.01
C ASP A 274 9.19 20.79 4.90
N MET A 275 10.15 19.88 5.01
CA MET A 275 10.07 18.67 5.82
C MET A 275 11.36 18.48 6.61
N ASP A 276 11.23 18.24 7.91
CA ASP A 276 12.38 17.96 8.78
C ASP A 276 12.08 16.82 9.76
N VAL A 277 13.13 16.22 10.30
CA VAL A 277 13.06 15.21 11.35
C VAL A 277 13.66 15.75 12.64
N SER A 278 12.95 15.57 13.74
CA SER A 278 13.38 15.99 15.06
C SER A 278 13.34 14.84 16.05
N GLY A 279 14.09 14.98 17.15
CA GLY A 279 14.09 14.00 18.23
C GLY A 279 14.92 12.76 17.92
N LEU A 280 15.87 12.83 16.98
CA LEU A 280 16.92 11.83 16.84
C LEU A 280 18.07 12.19 17.79
N SER A 281 18.67 13.35 17.59
CA SER A 281 19.59 13.99 18.54
C SER A 281 19.84 15.44 18.12
N LYS A 282 20.12 16.35 19.07
CA LYS A 282 20.36 17.77 18.76
C LYS A 282 21.37 17.99 17.62
N LYS A 283 22.45 17.20 17.60
CA LYS A 283 23.51 17.29 16.57
C LYS A 283 23.04 16.84 15.19
N ILE A 284 22.21 15.80 15.11
CA ILE A 284 21.72 15.24 13.83
C ILE A 284 20.54 16.05 13.31
N ASP A 285 19.64 16.45 14.21
CA ASP A 285 18.47 17.25 13.88
C ASP A 285 18.89 18.55 13.18
N SER A 286 20.00 19.18 13.60
CA SER A 286 20.54 20.42 13.01
C SER A 286 21.39 20.24 11.74
N MET A 287 21.60 19.01 11.25
CA MET A 287 22.38 18.79 10.02
C MET A 287 21.60 19.22 8.79
N ASP A 288 22.30 19.82 7.83
CA ASP A 288 21.77 20.00 6.47
C ASP A 288 21.98 18.70 5.69
N ALA A 289 21.05 17.76 5.89
CA ALA A 289 21.08 16.42 5.33
C ALA A 289 19.66 15.91 5.12
N SER A 290 19.47 14.99 4.18
CA SER A 290 18.15 14.40 3.94
C SER A 290 17.62 13.66 5.18
N LEU A 291 16.31 13.52 5.33
CA LEU A 291 15.72 12.79 6.46
C LEU A 291 16.22 11.34 6.56
N VAL A 292 16.38 10.69 5.40
CA VAL A 292 16.93 9.33 5.29
C VAL A 292 18.36 9.29 5.80
N GLU A 293 19.18 10.26 5.42
CA GLU A 293 20.57 10.37 5.87
C GLU A 293 20.65 10.67 7.37
N LYS A 294 19.84 11.60 7.90
CA LYS A 294 19.75 11.88 9.34
C LYS A 294 19.41 10.60 10.13
N LEU A 295 18.42 9.82 9.70
CA LEU A 295 18.08 8.56 10.36
C LEU A 295 19.21 7.52 10.23
N ARG A 296 19.85 7.39 9.06
CA ARG A 296 21.02 6.51 8.87
C ARG A 296 22.17 6.89 9.80
N LEU A 297 22.52 8.17 9.90
CA LEU A 297 23.55 8.67 10.80
C LEU A 297 23.21 8.41 12.26
N TYR A 298 21.93 8.56 12.64
CA TYR A 298 21.47 8.26 13.98
C TYR A 298 21.67 6.78 14.31
N ILE A 299 21.19 5.90 13.44
CA ILE A 299 21.29 4.44 13.61
C ILE A 299 22.75 3.99 13.65
N ASN A 300 23.59 4.49 12.74
CA ASN A 300 25.01 4.11 12.63
C ASN A 300 25.91 4.77 13.69
N SER A 301 25.39 5.67 14.53
CA SER A 301 26.15 6.20 15.65
C SER A 301 26.44 5.07 16.65
N ARG A 302 27.71 4.89 17.03
CA ARG A 302 28.24 3.75 17.84
C ARG A 302 27.62 3.56 19.25
N LYS A 303 26.51 4.24 19.58
CA LYS A 303 25.89 4.29 20.91
C LYS A 303 24.45 3.78 20.96
N HIS A 304 23.86 3.28 19.87
CA HIS A 304 22.45 2.89 19.84
C HIS A 304 22.26 1.40 19.55
N THR A 305 21.50 0.71 20.42
CA THR A 305 20.99 -0.62 20.11
C THR A 305 19.74 -0.51 19.26
N ALA A 306 19.39 -1.54 18.50
CA ALA A 306 18.13 -1.57 17.75
C ALA A 306 16.90 -1.30 18.64
N LYS A 307 16.89 -1.78 19.89
CA LYS A 307 15.83 -1.48 20.88
C LYS A 307 15.75 0.02 21.20
N THR A 308 16.90 0.66 21.41
CA THR A 308 16.99 2.11 21.67
C THR A 308 16.51 2.93 20.48
N VAL A 309 16.94 2.56 19.27
CA VAL A 309 16.48 3.18 18.02
C VAL A 309 14.98 3.06 17.89
N LEU A 310 14.44 1.83 18.01
CA LEU A 310 13.01 1.56 17.90
C LEU A 310 12.18 2.35 18.90
N SER A 311 12.62 2.38 20.16
CA SER A 311 11.98 3.21 21.18
C SER A 311 11.97 4.67 20.74
N ARG A 312 13.13 5.20 20.32
CA ARG A 312 13.26 6.60 19.92
C ARG A 312 12.33 6.96 18.76
N ILE A 313 12.36 6.20 17.65
CA ILE A 313 11.57 6.52 16.45
C ILE A 313 10.06 6.30 16.63
N LYS A 314 9.66 5.44 17.57
CA LYS A 314 8.24 5.20 17.89
C LYS A 314 7.68 6.19 18.91
N THR A 315 8.50 6.71 19.84
CA THR A 315 8.00 7.46 21.00
C THR A 315 8.53 8.89 21.14
N ILE A 316 9.61 9.25 20.46
CA ILE A 316 10.24 10.57 20.61
C ILE A 316 10.36 11.26 19.25
N SER A 317 10.97 10.60 18.26
CA SER A 317 11.26 11.24 16.98
C SER A 317 9.99 11.49 16.17
N LYS A 318 9.98 12.61 15.48
CA LYS A 318 8.87 13.06 14.65
C LYS A 318 9.37 13.62 13.34
N VAL A 319 8.62 13.37 12.28
CA VAL A 319 8.72 14.17 11.05
C VAL A 319 7.77 15.34 11.19
N THR A 320 8.28 16.54 10.97
CA THR A 320 7.51 17.77 10.92
C THR A 320 7.46 18.27 9.50
N VAL A 321 6.27 18.64 9.05
CA VAL A 321 6.03 19.26 7.75
C VAL A 321 5.49 20.67 7.97
N THR A 322 5.97 21.60 7.16
CA THR A 322 5.38 22.94 7.04
C THR A 322 4.39 22.91 5.88
N VAL A 323 3.12 23.24 6.17
CA VAL A 323 2.05 23.32 5.18
C VAL A 323 2.25 24.58 4.33
N SER A 324 2.26 24.43 3.01
CA SER A 324 2.50 25.50 2.03
C SER A 324 1.54 26.69 2.18
N GLU A 325 0.25 26.43 2.34
CA GLU A 325 -0.82 27.44 2.26
C GLU A 325 -0.78 28.45 3.42
N ASN A 326 -0.41 28.01 4.62
CA ASN A 326 -0.56 28.78 5.85
C ASN A 326 0.67 28.75 6.77
N GLY A 327 1.73 28.02 6.40
CA GLY A 327 2.91 27.84 7.24
C GLY A 327 2.68 27.00 8.50
N GLU A 328 1.52 26.33 8.63
CA GLU A 328 1.19 25.49 9.77
C GLU A 328 2.17 24.31 9.85
N LYS A 329 2.73 24.07 11.04
CA LYS A 329 3.58 22.91 11.27
C LYS A 329 2.75 21.74 11.79
N ARG A 330 2.80 20.62 11.07
CA ARG A 330 2.19 19.35 11.49
C ARG A 330 3.29 18.34 11.76
N SER A 331 3.08 17.44 12.71
CA SER A 331 4.09 16.43 13.05
C SER A 331 3.46 15.06 13.28
N GLU A 332 4.19 14.01 12.88
CA GLU A 332 3.81 12.63 13.10
C GLU A 332 5.04 11.79 13.50
N ARG A 333 4.80 10.66 14.18
CA ARG A 333 5.86 9.74 14.63
C ARG A 333 6.72 9.29 13.45
N LEU A 334 8.04 9.39 13.61
CA LEU A 334 8.98 8.98 12.55
C LEU A 334 8.73 7.54 12.08
N PHE A 335 8.42 6.61 13.00
CA PHE A 335 8.09 5.23 12.62
C PHE A 335 6.92 5.10 11.64
N LYS A 336 5.91 5.97 11.71
CA LYS A 336 4.80 5.96 10.75
C LYS A 336 5.19 6.53 9.39
N CYS A 337 6.21 7.39 9.37
CA CYS A 337 6.70 8.03 8.16
C CYS A 337 7.69 7.15 7.40
N ILE A 338 8.19 6.07 8.00
CA ILE A 338 9.11 5.15 7.34
C ILE A 338 8.31 4.20 6.43
N PHE A 339 8.83 4.02 5.23
CA PHE A 339 8.44 2.92 4.36
C PHE A 339 9.68 2.14 3.88
N LEU A 340 9.61 0.82 3.91
CA LEU A 340 10.69 -0.05 3.42
C LEU A 340 10.17 -1.41 2.98
N GLU A 341 10.98 -2.07 2.15
CA GLU A 341 10.88 -3.50 1.86
C GLU A 341 11.86 -4.27 2.77
N LEU A 342 11.44 -5.42 3.28
CA LEU A 342 12.29 -6.33 4.04
C LEU A 342 12.09 -7.76 3.55
N ILE A 343 13.20 -8.47 3.29
CA ILE A 343 13.19 -9.90 2.99
C ILE A 343 13.68 -10.63 4.22
N GLU A 344 12.86 -11.52 4.77
CA GLU A 344 13.22 -12.29 5.96
C GLU A 344 12.56 -13.67 5.91
N LEU A 345 13.32 -14.73 6.23
CA LEU A 345 12.84 -16.11 6.17
C LEU A 345 12.22 -16.50 4.81
N LYS A 346 12.78 -15.99 3.70
CA LYS A 346 12.28 -16.13 2.31
C LYS A 346 10.89 -15.54 2.06
N LYS A 347 10.33 -14.80 3.02
CA LYS A 347 9.14 -13.99 2.86
C LYS A 347 9.52 -12.54 2.64
N ARG A 348 8.62 -11.81 2.00
CA ARG A 348 8.83 -10.41 1.63
C ARG A 348 7.79 -9.57 2.37
N TYR A 349 8.25 -8.54 3.04
CA TYR A 349 7.45 -7.70 3.90
C TYR A 349 7.59 -6.23 3.50
N ILE A 350 6.54 -5.46 3.70
CA ILE A 350 6.48 -4.03 3.46
C ILE A 350 6.09 -3.35 4.77
N LEU A 351 6.88 -2.36 5.20
CA LEU A 351 6.47 -1.42 6.23
C LEU A 351 5.87 -0.19 5.55
N PHE A 352 4.68 0.22 5.99
CA PHE A 352 4.07 1.47 5.58
C PHE A 352 3.09 1.96 6.63
N ASN A 353 3.03 3.28 6.87
CA ASN A 353 2.15 3.90 7.88
C ASN A 353 2.29 3.28 9.29
N GLY A 354 3.49 2.76 9.60
CA GLY A 354 3.79 2.08 10.86
C GLY A 354 3.19 0.67 10.97
N GLU A 355 2.73 0.08 9.86
CA GLU A 355 2.15 -1.27 9.81
C GLU A 355 2.92 -2.17 8.83
N TRP A 356 3.06 -3.44 9.21
CA TRP A 356 3.74 -4.46 8.41
C TRP A 356 2.74 -5.24 7.56
N PHE A 357 3.10 -5.50 6.30
CA PHE A 357 2.35 -6.31 5.35
C PHE A 357 3.25 -7.39 4.75
N GLU A 358 2.78 -8.64 4.72
CA GLU A 358 3.41 -9.75 3.99
C GLU A 358 2.93 -9.76 2.53
N VAL A 359 3.88 -9.87 1.60
CA VAL A 359 3.64 -10.03 0.16
C VAL A 359 3.43 -11.51 -0.15
N SER A 360 2.37 -11.84 -0.89
CA SER A 360 2.17 -13.22 -1.35
C SER A 360 3.23 -13.66 -2.36
N ASN A 361 3.61 -14.93 -2.28
CA ASN A 361 4.61 -15.51 -3.17
C ASN A 361 4.12 -15.59 -4.62
N THR A 362 2.82 -15.81 -4.84
CA THR A 362 2.20 -15.80 -6.17
C THR A 362 2.37 -14.44 -6.83
N PHE A 363 2.00 -13.36 -6.13
CA PHE A 363 2.13 -12.01 -6.67
C PHE A 363 3.58 -11.62 -6.98
N TYR A 364 4.53 -11.98 -6.11
CA TYR A 364 5.96 -11.77 -6.41
C TYR A 364 6.40 -12.53 -7.67
N THR A 365 5.96 -13.78 -7.81
CA THR A 365 6.28 -14.63 -8.96
C THR A 365 5.69 -14.04 -10.25
N ASP A 366 4.46 -13.52 -10.21
CA ASP A 366 3.82 -12.87 -11.36
C ASP A 366 4.63 -11.65 -11.84
N MET A 367 5.05 -10.78 -10.91
CA MET A 367 5.89 -9.63 -11.25
C MET A 367 7.25 -10.05 -11.80
N LYS A 368 7.84 -11.12 -11.25
CA LYS A 368 9.10 -11.67 -11.74
C LYS A 368 8.97 -12.24 -13.15
N ASN A 369 7.88 -12.95 -13.44
CA ASN A 369 7.61 -13.49 -14.76
C ASN A 369 7.48 -12.39 -15.81
N VAL A 370 6.87 -11.24 -15.47
CA VAL A 370 6.84 -10.08 -16.38
C VAL A 370 8.24 -9.56 -16.64
N LEU A 371 9.08 -9.39 -15.60
CA LEU A 371 10.48 -8.99 -15.75
C LEU A 371 11.27 -9.96 -16.65
N ASP A 372 11.16 -11.26 -16.39
CA ASP A 372 11.87 -12.29 -17.13
C ASP A 372 11.35 -12.43 -18.58
N SER A 373 10.10 -12.02 -18.86
CA SER A 373 9.53 -11.99 -20.21
C SER A 373 10.10 -10.87 -21.10
N VAL A 374 10.76 -9.87 -20.53
CA VAL A 374 11.30 -8.74 -21.30
C VAL A 374 12.67 -9.13 -21.86
N LYS A 375 12.79 -8.99 -23.18
CA LYS A 375 14.02 -9.32 -23.90
C LYS A 375 15.18 -8.44 -23.43
N ARG A 376 16.35 -9.05 -23.17
CA ARG A 376 17.58 -8.28 -22.93
C ARG A 376 18.03 -7.58 -24.20
N SER A 377 18.38 -6.30 -24.09
CA SER A 377 18.88 -5.54 -25.23
C SER A 377 20.31 -5.98 -25.57
N ASN A 378 20.61 -6.06 -26.87
CA ASN A 378 21.94 -6.38 -27.39
C ASN A 378 22.77 -5.13 -27.71
N LEU A 379 22.34 -3.94 -27.26
CA LEU A 379 23.06 -2.70 -27.49
C LEU A 379 24.41 -2.72 -26.78
N CYS A 380 25.48 -2.32 -27.48
CA CYS A 380 26.83 -2.22 -26.93
C CYS A 380 26.98 -0.90 -26.14
N LEU A 381 26.35 -0.84 -24.98
CA LEU A 381 26.41 0.30 -24.07
C LEU A 381 27.69 0.24 -23.23
N PRO A 382 28.38 1.37 -23.01
CA PRO A 382 29.61 1.37 -22.24
C PRO A 382 29.30 1.32 -20.73
N GLU A 383 30.17 0.70 -19.93
CA GLU A 383 30.06 0.76 -18.46
C GLU A 383 30.11 2.21 -17.97
N SER A 384 29.45 2.55 -16.85
CA SER A 384 29.51 3.90 -16.28
C SER A 384 30.90 4.20 -15.70
N ARG A 385 31.24 5.48 -15.58
CA ARG A 385 32.44 5.95 -14.87
C ARG A 385 32.10 6.37 -13.44
N ASN A 386 33.11 6.46 -12.58
CA ASN A 386 32.94 6.96 -11.21
C ASN A 386 32.49 8.42 -11.25
N ASN A 387 31.48 8.76 -10.44
CA ASN A 387 30.90 10.11 -10.35
C ASN A 387 30.34 10.67 -11.68
N GLU A 388 30.11 9.82 -12.67
CA GLU A 388 29.48 10.22 -13.93
C GLU A 388 28.00 10.54 -13.69
N ASN A 389 27.54 11.67 -14.23
CA ASN A 389 26.12 12.01 -14.21
C ASN A 389 25.38 11.44 -15.45
N GLU A 390 24.04 11.53 -15.45
CA GLU A 390 23.20 10.97 -16.52
C GLU A 390 23.51 11.60 -17.89
N THR A 391 23.69 12.92 -17.93
CA THR A 391 24.03 13.66 -19.17
C THR A 391 25.38 13.21 -19.74
N GLU A 392 26.42 13.13 -18.92
CA GLU A 392 27.75 12.67 -19.33
C GLU A 392 27.73 11.23 -19.86
N TYR A 393 26.99 10.36 -19.18
CA TYR A 393 26.82 8.98 -19.61
C TYR A 393 26.08 8.91 -20.95
N ASN A 394 24.99 9.67 -21.12
CA ASN A 394 24.18 9.67 -22.33
C ASN A 394 24.99 10.09 -23.57
N SER A 395 25.81 11.13 -23.45
CA SER A 395 26.71 11.55 -24.53
C SER A 395 27.72 10.48 -24.89
N ARG A 396 28.33 9.82 -23.89
CA ARG A 396 29.30 8.76 -24.14
C ARG A 396 28.67 7.51 -24.74
N ALA A 397 27.48 7.12 -24.26
CA ALA A 397 26.73 6.00 -24.80
C ALA A 397 26.32 6.26 -26.25
N THR A 398 25.81 7.46 -26.56
CA THR A 398 25.44 7.87 -27.91
C THR A 398 26.63 7.78 -28.87
N ASN A 399 27.79 8.32 -28.47
CA ASN A 399 29.01 8.24 -29.28
C ASN A 399 29.49 6.80 -29.49
N LYS A 400 29.37 5.93 -28.47
CA LYS A 400 29.79 4.53 -28.55
C LYS A 400 28.90 3.70 -29.48
N LEU A 401 27.60 4.00 -29.52
CA LEU A 401 26.64 3.33 -30.41
C LEU A 401 26.89 3.70 -31.87
N GLY A 402 27.29 4.94 -32.16
CA GLY A 402 27.64 5.41 -33.51
C GLY A 402 26.46 5.57 -34.47
N ASN A 403 25.30 5.01 -34.15
CA ASN A 403 24.06 5.07 -34.91
C ASN A 403 22.88 5.68 -34.11
N ALA A 404 23.19 6.56 -33.15
CA ALA A 404 22.26 7.13 -32.18
C ALA A 404 22.42 8.64 -32.01
N CYS A 405 21.43 9.28 -31.38
CA CYS A 405 21.44 10.69 -31.04
C CYS A 405 20.72 10.94 -29.70
N GLU A 406 21.22 11.90 -28.91
CA GLU A 406 20.53 12.39 -27.71
C GLU A 406 19.34 13.27 -28.09
N LEU A 407 18.18 13.02 -27.49
CA LEU A 407 16.94 13.68 -27.85
C LEU A 407 16.34 14.41 -26.66
N HIS A 408 16.35 15.74 -26.69
CA HIS A 408 15.68 16.56 -25.69
C HIS A 408 14.69 17.47 -26.40
N LEU A 409 13.39 17.24 -26.24
CA LEU A 409 12.37 18.09 -26.84
C LEU A 409 12.03 19.25 -25.91
N THR A 410 12.50 20.43 -26.26
CA THR A 410 12.02 21.66 -25.64
C THR A 410 10.75 22.15 -26.35
N GLY A 411 9.72 22.51 -25.57
CA GLY A 411 8.58 23.29 -26.08
C GLY A 411 7.47 22.55 -26.84
N TYR A 412 7.41 21.21 -26.85
CA TYR A 412 6.23 20.52 -27.39
C TYR A 412 5.01 20.73 -26.48
N ARG A 413 3.98 21.40 -27.00
CA ARG A 413 2.70 21.64 -26.31
C ARG A 413 1.56 20.98 -27.09
N ASN A 414 0.83 20.09 -26.44
CA ASN A 414 -0.42 19.54 -26.96
C ASN A 414 -1.58 20.03 -26.09
N ARG A 415 -2.76 20.28 -26.68
CA ARG A 415 -3.99 20.65 -25.96
C ARG A 415 -4.41 19.64 -24.87
N TYR A 416 -3.98 18.38 -24.98
CA TYR A 416 -4.28 17.32 -24.01
C TYR A 416 -3.27 17.21 -22.85
N ILE A 417 -2.14 17.91 -22.95
CA ILE A 417 -1.09 17.91 -21.93
C ILE A 417 -1.02 19.32 -21.37
N GLY A 418 -0.97 19.45 -20.04
CA GLY A 418 -0.86 20.75 -19.38
C GLY A 418 0.40 21.54 -19.80
N LYS A 419 0.76 22.59 -19.05
CA LYS A 419 1.88 23.49 -19.38
C LYS A 419 3.30 22.85 -19.41
N GLY A 420 3.45 21.53 -19.30
CA GLY A 420 4.74 20.83 -19.25
C GLY A 420 5.32 20.45 -20.62
N SER A 421 6.64 20.27 -20.69
CA SER A 421 7.35 19.67 -21.82
C SER A 421 7.39 18.14 -21.68
N VAL A 422 7.20 17.43 -22.79
CA VAL A 422 7.28 15.96 -22.83
C VAL A 422 8.62 15.55 -23.45
N GLU A 423 9.45 14.84 -22.70
CA GLU A 423 10.72 14.30 -23.18
C GLU A 423 10.51 12.91 -23.79
N PRO A 424 10.81 12.71 -25.09
CA PRO A 424 10.46 11.49 -25.80
C PRO A 424 11.32 10.28 -25.44
N ALA A 425 12.62 10.49 -25.16
CA ALA A 425 13.60 9.50 -24.70
C ALA A 425 14.94 10.20 -24.48
N ASP A 426 15.86 9.64 -23.68
CA ASP A 426 17.20 10.18 -23.51
C ASP A 426 18.06 10.03 -24.79
N ILE A 427 18.01 8.84 -25.40
CA ILE A 427 18.78 8.49 -26.60
C ILE A 427 17.87 7.77 -27.59
N VAL A 428 17.99 8.10 -28.88
CA VAL A 428 17.29 7.41 -29.97
C VAL A 428 18.28 6.84 -30.96
N THR A 429 18.06 5.59 -31.39
CA THR A 429 18.87 4.93 -32.43
C THR A 429 18.17 4.95 -33.79
N SER A 430 18.95 4.82 -34.87
CA SER A 430 18.47 4.71 -36.26
C SER A 430 17.49 3.54 -36.49
N ASP A 431 17.52 2.49 -35.68
CA ASP A 431 16.59 1.37 -35.72
C ASP A 431 15.32 1.57 -34.84
N ARG A 432 15.00 2.84 -34.50
CA ARG A 432 13.83 3.25 -33.70
C ARG A 432 13.80 2.64 -32.30
N LYS A 433 14.96 2.58 -31.63
CA LYS A 433 15.02 2.31 -30.21
C LYS A 433 15.04 3.61 -29.44
N PHE A 434 14.11 3.76 -28.51
CA PHE A 434 13.95 4.91 -27.62
C PHE A 434 14.44 4.48 -26.24
N LEU A 435 15.64 4.92 -25.88
CA LEU A 435 16.33 4.54 -24.67
C LEU A 435 15.99 5.53 -23.56
N TYR A 436 15.57 5.00 -22.42
CA TYR A 436 15.48 5.74 -21.18
C TYR A 436 16.57 5.27 -20.23
N VAL A 437 17.42 6.18 -19.78
CA VAL A 437 18.65 5.87 -19.04
C VAL A 437 18.53 6.39 -17.61
N LYS A 438 18.86 5.54 -16.64
CA LYS A 438 18.90 5.94 -15.24
C LYS A 438 19.97 5.21 -14.45
N PHE A 439 20.61 5.92 -13.52
CA PHE A 439 21.36 5.26 -12.45
C PHE A 439 20.38 4.64 -11.46
N GLY A 440 20.38 3.31 -11.36
CA GLY A 440 19.49 2.55 -10.50
C GLY A 440 19.88 2.60 -9.02
N LYS A 441 20.05 3.82 -8.48
CA LYS A 441 20.50 4.09 -7.11
C LYS A 441 19.40 3.90 -6.06
N SER A 442 18.14 3.93 -6.49
CA SER A 442 17.01 3.67 -5.59
C SER A 442 15.78 3.09 -6.30
N SER A 443 14.90 2.49 -5.50
CA SER A 443 13.59 2.01 -5.98
C SER A 443 12.74 3.12 -6.60
N SER A 444 12.79 4.34 -6.05
CA SER A 444 12.07 5.51 -6.58
C SER A 444 12.68 6.01 -7.89
N THR A 445 14.01 6.01 -8.01
CA THR A 445 14.66 6.39 -9.27
C THR A 445 14.28 5.45 -10.41
N LEU A 446 14.15 4.14 -10.14
CA LEU A 446 13.74 3.15 -11.12
C LEU A 446 12.25 3.23 -11.46
N SER A 447 11.39 3.41 -10.48
CA SER A 447 9.95 3.58 -10.71
C SER A 447 9.67 4.84 -11.55
N HIS A 448 10.35 5.96 -11.27
CA HIS A 448 10.29 7.16 -12.11
C HIS A 448 10.75 6.89 -13.55
N LEU A 449 11.87 6.16 -13.74
CA LEU A 449 12.37 5.75 -15.06
C LEU A 449 11.30 4.98 -15.87
N PHE A 450 10.51 4.13 -15.24
CA PHE A 450 9.48 3.37 -15.96
C PHE A 450 8.24 4.21 -16.25
N MET A 451 7.83 5.08 -15.32
CA MET A 451 6.65 5.92 -15.51
C MET A 451 6.87 7.02 -16.56
N GLN A 452 8.10 7.54 -16.68
CA GLN A 452 8.41 8.63 -17.63
C GLN A 452 8.23 8.21 -19.11
N SER A 453 8.24 6.90 -19.42
CA SER A 453 8.04 6.44 -20.80
C SER A 453 6.58 6.41 -21.26
N ILE A 454 5.62 6.44 -20.35
CA ILE A 454 4.20 6.20 -20.68
C ILE A 454 3.62 7.34 -21.52
N VAL A 455 3.70 8.59 -21.05
CA VAL A 455 3.14 9.74 -21.75
C VAL A 455 3.77 9.92 -23.14
N PRO A 456 5.11 9.87 -23.29
CA PRO A 456 5.73 9.86 -24.61
C PRO A 456 5.24 8.73 -25.51
N ALA A 457 5.15 7.49 -25.01
CA ALA A 457 4.69 6.35 -25.80
C ALA A 457 3.24 6.52 -26.27
N GLN A 458 2.37 7.10 -25.44
CA GLN A 458 0.99 7.42 -25.82
C GLN A 458 0.95 8.43 -26.96
N LEU A 459 1.69 9.54 -26.87
CA LEU A 459 1.76 10.54 -27.94
C LEU A 459 2.41 9.99 -29.21
N MET A 460 3.44 9.16 -29.07
CA MET A 460 4.08 8.47 -30.19
C MET A 460 3.21 7.37 -30.78
N SER A 461 2.11 6.97 -30.15
CA SER A 461 1.27 5.90 -30.69
C SER A 461 0.63 6.32 -32.01
N GLN A 462 0.54 5.36 -32.93
CA GLN A 462 -0.04 5.59 -34.25
C GLN A 462 -1.45 6.18 -34.14
N ASN A 463 -1.75 7.19 -34.95
CA ASN A 463 -3.04 7.90 -35.00
C ASN A 463 -3.42 8.64 -33.71
N VAL A 464 -2.49 8.88 -32.77
CA VAL A 464 -2.75 9.68 -31.56
C VAL A 464 -2.33 11.13 -31.77
N ASP A 465 -1.04 11.37 -32.01
CA ASP A 465 -0.51 12.72 -32.18
C ASP A 465 0.62 12.77 -33.22
N ASP A 466 0.24 12.86 -34.49
CA ASP A 466 1.19 12.89 -35.61
C ASP A 466 2.19 14.06 -35.51
N LYS A 467 1.79 15.19 -34.90
CA LYS A 467 2.68 16.34 -34.70
C LYS A 467 3.83 16.02 -33.74
N PHE A 468 3.62 15.14 -32.77
CA PHE A 468 4.68 14.71 -31.87
C PHE A 468 5.73 13.88 -32.62
N ARG A 469 5.28 12.95 -33.46
CA ARG A 469 6.16 12.15 -34.33
C ARG A 469 6.96 13.02 -35.29
N GLU A 470 6.30 13.97 -35.96
CA GLU A 470 6.94 14.93 -36.86
C GLU A 470 7.99 15.78 -36.15
N LYS A 471 7.69 16.25 -34.93
CA LYS A 471 8.64 17.05 -34.14
C LYS A 471 9.86 16.23 -33.71
N ILE A 472 9.67 14.97 -33.27
CA ILE A 472 10.80 14.06 -32.98
C ILE A 472 11.67 13.86 -34.22
N GLU A 473 11.05 13.53 -35.35
CA GLU A 473 11.76 13.26 -36.60
C GLU A 473 12.56 14.49 -37.06
N LYS A 474 11.94 15.67 -37.03
CA LYS A 474 12.60 16.93 -37.38
C LYS A 474 13.82 17.20 -36.49
N GLU A 475 13.67 17.04 -35.18
CA GLU A 475 14.77 17.26 -34.21
C GLU A 475 15.94 16.29 -34.47
N LEU A 476 15.65 15.03 -34.73
CA LEU A 476 16.68 14.02 -35.00
C LEU A 476 17.42 14.28 -36.33
N ILE A 477 16.70 14.70 -37.38
CA ILE A 477 17.31 15.07 -38.66
C ILE A 477 18.17 16.33 -38.52
N GLU A 478 17.70 17.35 -37.80
CA GLU A 478 18.47 18.57 -37.54
C GLU A 478 19.76 18.29 -36.77
N LYS A 479 19.70 17.39 -35.77
CA LYS A 479 20.88 16.99 -35.00
C LYS A 479 21.85 16.09 -35.77
N ASN A 480 21.34 15.13 -36.57
CA ASN A 480 22.19 14.21 -37.31
C ASN A 480 21.50 13.64 -38.57
N SER A 481 21.50 14.44 -39.64
CA SER A 481 20.91 14.08 -40.94
C SER A 481 21.61 12.94 -41.68
N GLN A 482 22.80 12.51 -41.22
CA GLN A 482 23.48 11.33 -41.79
C GLN A 482 22.87 10.03 -41.28
N ILE A 483 22.49 10.00 -40.00
CA ILE A 483 21.91 8.83 -39.32
C ILE A 483 20.39 8.77 -39.50
N PHE A 484 19.70 9.92 -39.35
CA PHE A 484 18.25 10.01 -39.41
C PHE A 484 17.79 10.62 -40.73
N LYS A 485 16.81 9.99 -41.37
CA LYS A 485 16.27 10.37 -42.67
C LYS A 485 14.76 10.57 -42.59
N THR A 486 14.22 11.31 -43.56
CA THR A 486 12.78 11.48 -43.72
C THR A 486 12.07 10.13 -43.78
N GLY A 487 10.94 10.01 -43.08
CA GLY A 487 10.19 8.78 -42.91
C GLY A 487 10.57 7.95 -41.69
N PHE A 488 11.56 8.38 -40.89
CA PHE A 488 12.00 7.66 -39.67
C PHE A 488 10.83 7.32 -38.74
N LEU A 489 9.92 8.28 -38.53
CA LEU A 489 8.75 8.17 -37.66
C LEU A 489 7.44 8.60 -38.38
N SER A 490 7.35 8.40 -39.69
CA SER A 490 6.13 8.73 -40.44
C SER A 490 4.87 8.14 -39.80
N LYS A 491 3.72 8.77 -40.05
CA LYS A 491 2.39 8.35 -39.54
C LYS A 491 2.03 6.87 -39.80
N ASN A 492 2.64 6.28 -40.83
CA ASN A 492 2.40 4.88 -41.23
C ASN A 492 3.26 3.87 -40.45
N ILE A 493 4.26 4.31 -39.68
CA ILE A 493 5.10 3.40 -38.90
C ILE A 493 4.27 2.82 -37.74
N PRO A 494 4.01 1.50 -37.72
CA PRO A 494 3.24 0.89 -36.66
C PRO A 494 4.06 0.81 -35.37
N ASN A 495 3.37 0.81 -34.23
CA ASN A 495 4.01 0.81 -32.91
C ASN A 495 4.96 -0.39 -32.69
N ASN A 496 4.68 -1.54 -33.31
CA ASN A 496 5.52 -2.75 -33.20
C ASN A 496 6.89 -2.66 -33.92
N LYS A 497 7.15 -1.57 -34.66
CA LYS A 497 8.45 -1.23 -35.26
C LYS A 497 9.27 -0.26 -34.41
N ILE A 498 8.70 0.20 -33.29
CA ILE A 498 9.34 1.07 -32.31
C ILE A 498 9.65 0.22 -31.07
N THR A 499 10.84 0.38 -30.52
CA THR A 499 11.28 -0.35 -29.32
C THR A 499 11.58 0.63 -28.20
N ILE A 500 10.94 0.46 -27.06
CA ILE A 500 11.30 1.17 -25.83
C ILE A 500 12.38 0.37 -25.11
N VAL A 501 13.48 1.00 -24.73
CA VAL A 501 14.61 0.35 -24.07
C VAL A 501 14.86 1.00 -22.73
N PHE A 502 14.71 0.24 -21.64
CA PHE A 502 15.11 0.71 -20.32
C PHE A 502 16.57 0.36 -20.07
N VAL A 503 17.41 1.38 -19.86
CA VAL A 503 18.84 1.24 -19.56
C VAL A 503 19.05 1.51 -18.08
N ILE A 504 19.35 0.46 -17.32
CA ILE A 504 19.54 0.54 -15.87
C ILE A 504 21.02 0.37 -15.55
N ILE A 505 21.62 1.45 -15.05
CA ILE A 505 23.02 1.48 -14.63
C ILE A 505 23.09 1.06 -13.15
N ARG A 506 23.54 -0.18 -12.89
CA ARG A 506 23.79 -0.74 -11.56
C ARG A 506 24.50 -2.09 -11.62
N ASN A 507 25.14 -2.47 -10.52
CA ASN A 507 25.87 -3.74 -10.43
C ASN A 507 24.99 -4.99 -10.23
N LYS A 508 23.88 -4.87 -9.50
CA LYS A 508 22.93 -5.97 -9.29
C LYS A 508 21.85 -5.97 -10.37
N GLN A 509 21.75 -7.04 -11.17
CA GLN A 509 20.73 -7.20 -12.23
C GLN A 509 19.39 -7.70 -11.65
N GLU A 510 18.88 -7.01 -10.63
CA GLU A 510 17.62 -7.35 -9.97
C GLU A 510 16.88 -6.06 -9.61
N LEU A 511 15.57 -6.00 -9.85
CA LEU A 511 14.75 -4.86 -9.43
C LEU A 511 14.27 -5.06 -7.99
N PRO A 512 14.31 -4.01 -7.13
CA PRO A 512 13.56 -4.00 -5.88
C PRO A 512 12.08 -4.27 -6.15
N PHE A 513 11.35 -4.81 -5.19
CA PHE A 513 9.99 -5.26 -5.43
C PHE A 513 9.05 -4.13 -5.85
N PHE A 514 9.18 -2.95 -5.25
CA PHE A 514 8.41 -1.78 -5.65
C PHE A 514 8.68 -1.34 -7.09
N SER A 515 9.95 -1.42 -7.52
CA SER A 515 10.30 -1.15 -8.91
C SER A 515 9.79 -2.25 -9.86
N MET A 516 9.70 -3.51 -9.42
CA MET A 516 9.09 -4.59 -10.22
C MET A 516 7.60 -4.36 -10.46
N ILE A 517 6.89 -3.82 -9.48
CA ILE A 517 5.47 -3.47 -9.60
C ILE A 517 5.28 -2.38 -10.66
N SER A 518 6.01 -1.26 -10.52
CA SER A 518 5.96 -0.16 -11.50
C SER A 518 6.38 -0.63 -12.89
N PHE A 519 7.45 -1.44 -12.98
CA PHE A 519 7.91 -2.04 -14.21
C PHE A 519 6.81 -2.87 -14.88
N SER A 520 6.20 -3.79 -14.15
CA SER A 520 5.21 -4.72 -14.72
C SER A 520 4.01 -3.97 -15.30
N ARG A 521 3.53 -2.93 -14.60
CA ARG A 521 2.49 -2.04 -15.09
C ARG A 521 2.92 -1.34 -16.39
N THR A 522 4.08 -0.69 -16.37
CA THR A 522 4.61 0.02 -17.55
C THR A 522 4.75 -0.91 -18.75
N ILE A 523 5.27 -2.11 -18.55
CA ILE A 523 5.43 -3.11 -19.63
C ILE A 523 4.07 -3.50 -20.22
N ASN A 524 3.06 -3.74 -19.38
CA ASN A 524 1.73 -4.10 -19.85
C ASN A 524 1.09 -2.95 -20.63
N GLU A 525 1.22 -1.70 -20.17
CA GLU A 525 0.73 -0.51 -20.89
C GLU A 525 1.46 -0.31 -22.23
N LEU A 526 2.79 -0.44 -22.28
CA LEU A 526 3.55 -0.30 -23.52
C LEU A 526 3.23 -1.41 -24.53
N ARG A 527 3.04 -2.65 -24.05
CA ARG A 527 2.65 -3.79 -24.90
C ARG A 527 1.21 -3.66 -25.41
N SER A 528 0.29 -3.14 -24.61
CA SER A 528 -1.10 -2.91 -25.07
C SER A 528 -1.17 -1.81 -26.14
N MET A 529 -0.26 -0.82 -26.08
CA MET A 529 -0.03 0.14 -27.17
C MET A 529 0.69 -0.50 -28.38
N GLY A 530 1.17 -1.74 -28.30
CA GLY A 530 1.81 -2.46 -29.38
C GLY A 530 3.31 -2.19 -29.56
N PHE A 531 3.97 -1.52 -28.61
CA PHE A 531 5.42 -1.30 -28.64
C PHE A 531 6.20 -2.57 -28.28
N LYS A 532 7.41 -2.69 -28.83
CA LYS A 532 8.41 -3.64 -28.31
C LYS A 532 9.09 -3.04 -27.10
N VAL A 533 9.49 -3.88 -26.15
CA VAL A 533 10.24 -3.44 -24.98
C VAL A 533 11.48 -4.31 -24.77
N GLU A 534 12.61 -3.67 -24.49
CA GLU A 534 13.87 -4.32 -24.13
C GLU A 534 14.42 -3.75 -22.81
N LEU A 535 15.26 -4.53 -22.13
CA LEU A 535 15.94 -4.14 -20.90
C LEU A 535 17.46 -4.28 -21.05
N ALA A 536 18.22 -3.24 -20.71
CA ALA A 536 19.67 -3.24 -20.71
C ALA A 536 20.21 -3.00 -19.30
N TRP A 537 21.07 -3.92 -18.83
CA TRP A 537 21.79 -3.76 -17.58
C TRP A 537 23.21 -3.27 -17.85
N VAL A 538 23.57 -2.13 -17.28
CA VAL A 538 24.90 -1.53 -17.45
C VAL A 538 25.62 -1.55 -16.11
N LYS A 539 26.87 -2.05 -16.11
CA LYS A 539 27.69 -2.11 -14.91
C LYS A 539 28.07 -0.70 -14.44
N GLN A 540 28.02 -0.50 -13.13
CA GLN A 540 28.47 0.74 -12.48
C GLN A 540 29.88 0.53 -11.93
N LYS A 541 30.86 1.29 -12.42
CA LYS A 541 32.24 1.20 -11.93
C LYS A 541 32.42 1.70 -10.50
#